data_AF-A0A1M6T7Y4-F1
#
_entry.id   AF-A0A1M6T7Y4-F1
#
_cell.length_a   1.000
_cell.length_b   1.000
_cell.length_c   1.000
_cell.angle_alpha   90.00
_cell.angle_beta   90.00
_cell.angle_gamma   90.00
#
_symmetry.space_group_name_H-M   'P 1'
#
loop_
_entity.id
_entity.type
_entity.pdbx_description
1 polymer ?
#
loop_
_entity_poly.entity_id
_entity_poly.type
_entity_poly.pdbx_seq_one_letter_code
_entity_poly.pdbx_strand_id
1 'polypeptide(L)' 'MRVEVDLQACAGHGQCAATAPGVFALDDDGFVLPVGEISEDARDEALQGAAACPEHAIEVVE' A
#
# COMPACT_ATOMS: atom_id res chain seq x y z
N MET A 1 -0.23 13.17 6.00
CA MET A 1 -0.38 11.71 6.04
C MET A 1 0.59 11.02 5.10
N ARG A 2 1.08 9.85 5.51
CA ARG A 2 2.10 9.08 4.81
C ARG A 2 1.75 7.60 4.85
N VAL A 3 2.09 6.90 3.77
CA VAL A 3 2.03 5.44 3.70
C VAL A 3 3.43 4.87 3.89
N GLU A 4 3.57 4.01 4.89
CA GLU A 4 4.80 3.27 5.17
C GLU A 4 4.62 1.80 4.77
N VAL A 5 5.67 1.23 4.20
CA VAL A 5 5.68 -0.13 3.66
C VAL A 5 6.87 -0.87 4.24
N ASP A 6 6.60 -1.99 4.91
CA ASP A 6 7.63 -2.97 5.27
C ASP A 6 7.87 -3.93 4.09
N LEU A 7 8.92 -3.64 3.31
CA LEU A 7 9.32 -4.46 2.17
C LEU A 7 9.84 -5.84 2.56
N GLN A 8 10.22 -6.07 3.83
CA GLN A 8 10.60 -7.40 4.30
C GLN A 8 9.39 -8.27 4.64
N ALA A 9 8.28 -7.65 5.07
CA ALA A 9 7.01 -8.34 5.30
C ALA A 9 6.19 -8.54 4.01
N CYS A 10 6.43 -7.75 2.96
CA CYS A 10 5.71 -7.88 1.70
C CYS A 10 6.00 -9.23 1.01
N ALA A 11 4.95 -10.02 0.78
CA ALA A 11 5.03 -11.32 0.09
C ALA A 11 4.45 -11.32 -1.33
N GLY A 12 4.28 -10.15 -1.97
CA GLY A 12 3.90 -10.07 -3.39
C GLY A 12 2.45 -10.46 -3.74
N HIS A 13 1.51 -10.36 -2.80
CA HIS A 13 0.11 -10.76 -3.01
C HIS A 13 -0.69 -9.86 -3.97
N GLY A 14 -0.21 -8.63 -4.22
CA GLY A 14 -0.85 -7.64 -5.10
C GLY A 14 -2.20 -7.08 -4.65
N GLN A 15 -2.72 -7.45 -3.48
CA GLN A 15 -4.07 -7.07 -3.02
C GLN A 15 -4.21 -5.56 -2.75
N CYS A 16 -3.13 -4.89 -2.34
CA CYS A 16 -3.11 -3.44 -2.14
C CYS A 16 -3.39 -2.70 -3.45
N ALA A 17 -2.62 -2.98 -4.51
CA ALA A 17 -2.80 -2.36 -5.83
C ALA A 17 -4.10 -2.79 -6.52
N ALA A 18 -4.59 -4.01 -6.28
CA ALA A 18 -5.90 -4.43 -6.80
C ALA A 18 -7.07 -3.67 -6.14
N THR A 19 -6.95 -3.35 -4.85
CA THR A 19 -7.98 -2.66 -4.06
C THR A 19 -7.92 -1.14 -4.22
N ALA A 20 -6.71 -0.60 -4.31
CA ALA A 20 -6.41 0.83 -4.28
C ALA A 20 -5.35 1.19 -5.35
N PRO A 21 -5.67 0.99 -6.65
CA PRO A 21 -4.73 1.21 -7.74
C PRO A 21 -4.32 2.68 -7.92
N GLY A 22 -5.05 3.64 -7.33
CA GLY A 22 -4.67 5.05 -7.31
C GLY A 22 -3.54 5.37 -6.34
N VAL A 23 -3.27 4.48 -5.37
CA VAL A 23 -2.30 4.70 -4.28
C VAL A 23 -1.11 3.75 -4.37
N PHE A 24 -1.36 2.48 -4.69
CA PHE A 24 -0.33 1.44 -4.68
C PHE A 24 0.02 0.99 -6.08
N ALA A 25 1.33 0.94 -6.35
CA ALA A 25 1.89 0.34 -7.55
C ALA A 25 2.73 -0.88 -7.15
N LEU A 26 2.83 -1.85 -8.06
CA LEU A 26 3.68 -3.02 -7.90
C LEU A 26 4.87 -2.91 -8.85
N ASP A 27 5.99 -3.52 -8.47
CA ASP A 27 7.08 -3.81 -9.41
C ASP A 27 6.76 -5.01 -10.31
N ASP A 28 7.70 -5.36 -11.18
CA ASP A 28 7.55 -6.44 -12.16
C ASP A 28 7.46 -7.83 -11.50
N ASP A 29 7.90 -7.97 -10.25
CA ASP A 29 7.84 -9.20 -9.45
C ASP A 29 6.60 -9.27 -8.55
N GLY A 30 5.74 -8.24 -8.56
CA GLY A 30 4.48 -8.16 -7.82
C GLY A 30 4.60 -7.61 -6.39
N PHE A 31 5.77 -7.11 -6.00
CA PHE A 31 5.98 -6.46 -4.70
C PHE A 31 5.50 -5.01 -4.75
N VAL A 32 4.94 -4.54 -3.65
CA VAL A 32 4.48 -3.15 -3.57
C VAL A 32 5.68 -2.19 -3.52
N LEU A 33 5.61 -1.13 -4.31
CA LEU A 33 6.61 -0.07 -4.33
C LEU A 33 6.44 0.87 -3.13
N PRO A 34 7.51 1.53 -2.66
CA PRO A 34 7.40 2.59 -1.65
C PRO A 34 6.45 3.70 -2.12
N VAL A 35 5.54 4.12 -1.24
CA VAL A 35 4.52 5.14 -1.55
C VAL A 35 4.93 6.51 -1.00
N GLY A 36 5.05 6.66 0.33
CA GLY A 36 5.42 7.94 0.94
C GLY A 36 4.22 8.86 1.19
N GLU A 37 4.39 10.17 0.98
CA GLU A 37 3.33 11.16 1.24
C GLU A 37 2.16 11.01 0.26
N ILE A 38 0.93 11.11 0.77
CA ILE A 38 -0.28 11.09 -0.03
C ILE A 38 -1.18 12.29 0.33
N SER A 39 -2.09 12.65 -0.57
CA SER A 39 -3.09 13.67 -0.30
C SER A 39 -4.18 13.15 0.65
N GLU A 40 -4.84 14.06 1.37
CA GLU A 40 -5.99 13.74 2.22
C GLU A 40 -7.13 13.07 1.44
N ASP A 41 -7.32 13.43 0.17
CA ASP A 41 -8.36 12.83 -0.69
C ASP A 41 -8.10 11.34 -0.99
N ALA A 42 -6.83 10.90 -0.91
CA ALA A 42 -6.44 9.50 -1.10
C ALA A 42 -6.50 8.68 0.20
N ARG A 43 -6.89 9.29 1.32
CA ARG A 43 -6.85 8.66 2.65
C ARG A 43 -7.64 7.37 2.72
N ASP A 44 -8.90 7.40 2.30
CA ASP A 44 -9.79 6.25 2.42
C ASP A 44 -9.33 5.11 1.49
N GLU A 45 -8.88 5.45 0.28
CA GLU A 45 -8.32 4.48 -0.67
C GLU A 45 -7.03 3.84 -0.11
N ALA A 46 -6.13 4.64 0.46
CA ALA A 46 -4.91 4.15 1.09
C ALA A 46 -5.19 3.21 2.27
N LEU A 47 -6.16 3.55 3.12
CA LEU A 47 -6.59 2.70 4.24
C LEU A 47 -7.18 1.37 3.76
N GLN A 48 -7.99 1.38 2.70
CA GLN A 48 -8.55 0.16 2.12
C GLN A 48 -7.46 -0.73 1.51
N GLY A 49 -6.51 -0.16 0.76
CA GLY A 49 -5.40 -0.93 0.19
C GLY A 49 -4.44 -1.48 1.24
N ALA A 50 -4.18 -0.72 2.32
CA ALA A 50 -3.40 -1.20 3.46
C ALA A 50 -4.09 -2.38 4.16
N ALA A 51 -5.39 -2.27 4.43
CA ALA A 51 -6.18 -3.33 5.06
C ALA A 51 -6.32 -4.60 4.19
N ALA A 52 -6.17 -4.48 2.88
CA ALA A 52 -6.17 -5.61 1.95
C ALA A 52 -4.88 -6.45 2.01
N CYS A 53 -3.80 -5.95 2.63
CA CYS A 53 -2.54 -6.66 2.74
C CYS A 53 -2.64 -7.82 3.75
N PRO A 54 -2.50 -9.10 3.34
CA PRO A 54 -2.60 -10.24 4.25
C PRO A 54 -1.47 -10.28 5.30
N GLU A 55 -0.31 -9.74 4.94
CA GLU A 55 0.90 -9.71 5.78
C GLU A 55 0.97 -8.48 6.70
N HIS A 56 -0.04 -7.59 6.63
CA HIS A 56 -0.03 -6.32 7.37
C HIS A 56 1.23 -5.48 7.13
N ALA A 57 1.80 -5.54 5.92
CA ALA A 57 3.05 -4.89 5.56
C ALA A 57 2.91 -3.38 5.26
N ILE A 58 1.72 -2.81 5.38
CA ILE A 58 1.40 -1.44 4.96
C ILE A 58 0.68 -0.72 6.10
N GLU A 59 1.16 0.46 6.47
CA GLU A 59 0.55 1.34 7.47
C GLU A 59 0.30 2.74 6.91
N VAL A 60 -0.79 3.37 7.32
CA VAL A 60 -1.12 4.77 6.99
C VAL A 60 -0.99 5.59 8.26
N VAL A 61 0.02 6.46 8.30
CA VAL A 61 0.38 7.30 9.45
C VAL A 61 0.09 8.79 9.16
N GLU A 62 -0.08 9.59 10.22
CA GLU A 62 -0.32 11.05 10.11
C GLU A 62 0.90 11.84 9.62
#